data_AF-A0A0K6G399-F1
#
_entry.id   AF-A0A0K6G399-F1
#
_cell.length_a   1.000
_cell.length_b   1.000
_cell.length_c   1.000
_cell.angle_alpha   90.00
_cell.angle_beta   90.00
_cell.angle_gamma   90.00
#
_symmetry.space_group_name_H-M   'P 1'
#
loop_
_entity.id
_entity.type
_entity.pdbx_description
1 polymer ?
#
loop_
_entity_poly.entity_id
_entity_poly.type
_entity_poly.pdbx_seq_one_letter_code
_entity_poly.pdbx_strand_id
1 'polypeptide(L)'
;MDNFNGIDYRPYAGETDLPAIMDLVQDGLSEPYVIYTYRYFLSSWPHLAYMAHDPESGEPVGAVVCKQDSHRAKAERGYIAMLVVGSAWRKRGIARHLVELSIDAMIANGADEVALETEFDNTAALALYSALGFVREKRLFRFYMNGKDAFRLIKPLRRVNQTISKVLEHDKEPSDSWDGEWRETGYVIAPLSPTPKPAPLALLYA
;
A
#
# COMPACT_ATOMS: atom_id res chain seq x y z
N MET A 1 10.45 15.92 14.19
CA MET A 1 9.52 15.06 14.93
C MET A 1 8.16 15.68 14.77
N ASP A 2 7.18 14.88 14.36
CA ASP A 2 5.80 15.31 14.18
C ASP A 2 5.01 14.94 15.43
N ASN A 3 4.20 15.85 15.96
CA ASN A 3 3.41 15.60 17.17
C ASN A 3 1.93 15.70 16.83
N PHE A 4 1.20 14.61 17.04
CA PHE A 4 -0.22 14.51 16.73
C PHE A 4 -0.96 13.69 17.79
N ASN A 5 -2.05 14.25 18.32
CA ASN A 5 -2.83 13.66 19.42
C ASN A 5 -1.97 13.29 20.68
N GLY A 6 -0.94 14.07 20.98
CA GLY A 6 -0.06 13.81 22.12
C GLY A 6 0.84 12.58 21.94
N ILE A 7 1.17 12.23 20.70
CA ILE A 7 2.07 11.13 20.33
C ILE A 7 3.15 11.71 19.42
N ASP A 8 4.40 11.28 19.63
CA ASP A 8 5.54 11.69 18.83
C ASP A 8 5.79 10.69 17.70
N TYR A 9 5.80 11.18 16.47
CA TYR A 9 6.06 10.39 15.27
C TYR A 9 7.41 10.78 14.68
N ARG A 10 8.18 9.75 14.31
CA ARG A 10 9.44 9.91 13.62
C ARG A 10 9.66 8.82 12.57
N PRO A 11 10.45 9.10 11.52
CA PRO A 11 10.93 8.06 10.62
C PRO A 11 11.72 6.99 11.39
N TYR A 12 11.76 5.78 10.81
CA TYR A 12 12.68 4.73 11.22
C TYR A 12 14.13 5.23 11.17
N ALA A 13 14.88 5.00 12.26
CA ALA A 13 16.23 5.54 12.46
C ALA A 13 17.35 4.52 12.22
N GLY A 14 17.02 3.27 11.89
CA GLY A 14 18.00 2.21 11.60
C GLY A 14 17.88 1.02 12.55
N GLU A 15 18.90 0.16 12.54
CA GLU A 15 18.85 -1.17 13.19
C GLU A 15 18.53 -1.11 14.70
N THR A 16 18.80 0.00 15.37
CA THR A 16 18.46 0.21 16.79
C THR A 16 16.95 0.18 17.07
N ASP A 17 16.12 0.50 16.08
CA ASP A 17 14.66 0.46 16.17
C ASP A 17 14.09 -0.94 15.90
N LEU A 18 14.87 -1.83 15.30
CA LEU A 18 14.39 -3.14 14.86
C LEU A 18 13.82 -3.98 16.00
N PRO A 19 14.46 -4.10 17.18
CA PRO A 19 13.89 -4.85 18.30
C PRO A 19 12.50 -4.33 18.71
N ALA A 20 12.35 -3.02 18.83
CA ALA A 20 11.08 -2.39 19.19
C ALA A 20 9.96 -2.65 18.16
N ILE A 21 10.29 -2.59 16.86
CA ILE A 21 9.32 -2.92 15.80
C ILE A 21 8.93 -4.39 15.86
N MET A 22 9.89 -5.29 16.08
CA MET A 22 9.64 -6.73 16.19
C MET A 22 8.73 -7.05 17.38
N ASP A 23 9.00 -6.46 18.55
CA ASP A 23 8.20 -6.65 19.76
C ASP A 23 6.76 -6.19 19.53
N LEU A 24 6.57 -4.98 18.98
CA LEU A 24 5.24 -4.47 18.64
C LEU A 24 4.50 -5.40 17.67
N VAL A 25 5.17 -5.85 16.60
CA VAL A 25 4.55 -6.71 15.58
C VAL A 25 4.18 -8.08 16.14
N GLN A 26 5.03 -8.69 16.96
CA GLN A 26 4.78 -9.98 17.58
C GLN A 26 3.53 -9.95 18.48
N ASP A 27 3.28 -8.84 19.18
CA ASP A 27 2.10 -8.67 20.02
C ASP A 27 0.84 -8.29 19.23
N GLY A 28 1.02 -7.71 18.04
CA GLY A 28 -0.06 -7.05 17.31
C GLY A 28 -0.59 -7.77 16.09
N LEU A 29 0.19 -8.65 15.45
CA LEU A 29 -0.15 -9.33 14.20
C LEU A 29 -0.22 -10.85 14.37
N SER A 30 -1.07 -11.50 13.58
CA SER A 30 -1.32 -12.95 13.64
C SER A 30 -0.23 -13.79 12.96
N GLU A 31 0.62 -13.18 12.13
CA GLU A 31 1.61 -13.86 11.31
C GLU A 31 3.02 -13.63 11.85
N PRO A 32 3.78 -14.69 12.22
CA PRO A 32 5.17 -14.56 12.61
C PRO A 32 6.05 -14.20 11.40
N TYR A 33 6.90 -13.19 11.56
CA TYR A 33 7.90 -12.82 10.56
C TYR A 33 9.30 -13.16 11.05
N VAL A 34 10.12 -13.75 10.18
CA VAL A 34 11.55 -13.92 10.43
C VAL A 34 12.28 -12.58 10.29
N ILE A 35 13.38 -12.40 11.03
CA ILE A 35 14.15 -11.14 11.05
C ILE A 35 14.54 -10.62 9.65
N TYR A 36 14.82 -11.53 8.71
CA TYR A 36 15.16 -11.20 7.33
C TYR A 36 14.06 -10.43 6.60
N THR A 37 12.79 -10.70 6.92
CA THR A 37 11.65 -9.99 6.34
C THR A 37 11.68 -8.52 6.77
N TYR A 38 11.88 -8.24 8.06
CA TYR A 38 11.97 -6.87 8.56
C TYR A 38 13.13 -6.12 7.91
N ARG A 39 14.33 -6.72 7.90
CA ARG A 39 15.53 -6.12 7.29
C ARG A 39 15.35 -5.87 5.79
N TYR A 40 14.68 -6.76 5.07
CA TYR A 40 14.38 -6.54 3.66
C TYR A 40 13.61 -5.23 3.44
N PHE A 41 12.53 -5.00 4.22
CA PHE A 41 11.75 -3.77 4.11
C PHE A 41 12.52 -2.55 4.63
N LEU A 42 13.06 -2.64 5.84
CA LEU A 42 13.66 -1.50 6.56
C LEU A 42 14.98 -1.05 5.96
N SER A 43 15.77 -1.93 5.34
CA SER A 43 16.99 -1.54 4.63
C SER A 43 16.72 -1.02 3.22
N SER A 44 15.66 -1.51 2.56
CA SER A 44 15.36 -1.12 1.16
C SER A 44 14.50 0.15 1.09
N TRP A 45 13.57 0.33 2.03
CA TRP A 45 12.66 1.49 2.10
C TRP A 45 12.60 2.12 3.51
N PRO A 46 13.74 2.49 4.12
CA PRO A 46 13.75 3.08 5.46
C PRO A 46 12.90 4.36 5.53
N HIS A 47 12.86 5.12 4.44
CA HIS A 47 12.13 6.38 4.33
C HIS A 47 10.59 6.22 4.24
N LEU A 48 10.08 4.99 4.10
CA LEU A 48 8.64 4.71 4.12
C LEU A 48 8.16 4.15 5.47
N ALA A 49 9.08 3.91 6.40
CA ALA A 49 8.79 3.35 7.72
C ALA A 49 8.78 4.45 8.78
N TYR A 50 7.78 4.39 9.66
CA TYR A 50 7.59 5.37 10.74
C TYR A 50 7.26 4.67 12.04
N MET A 51 7.64 5.30 13.14
CA MET A 51 7.37 4.86 14.50
C MET A 51 6.68 5.96 15.29
N ALA A 52 5.73 5.55 16.13
CA ALA A 52 5.03 6.37 17.09
C ALA A 52 5.57 6.09 18.49
N HIS A 53 5.81 7.13 19.28
CA HIS A 53 6.34 7.05 20.63
C HIS A 53 5.46 7.84 21.59
N ASP A 54 5.36 7.34 22.82
CA ASP A 54 4.82 8.10 23.93
C ASP A 54 5.81 9.21 24.32
N PRO A 55 5.43 10.50 24.28
CA PRO A 55 6.32 11.60 24.63
C PRO A 55 6.76 11.60 26.10
N GLU A 56 5.98 10.99 27.01
CA GLU A 56 6.31 10.97 28.44
C GLU A 56 7.35 9.90 28.78
N SER A 57 7.13 8.66 28.34
CA SER A 57 8.04 7.54 28.62
C SER A 57 9.14 7.36 27.57
N GLY A 58 8.95 7.89 26.36
CA GLY A 58 9.77 7.60 25.18
C GLY A 58 9.54 6.22 24.59
N GLU A 59 8.59 5.43 25.10
CA GLU A 59 8.35 4.07 24.65
C GLU A 59 7.74 4.03 23.24
N PRO A 60 8.12 3.06 22.39
CA PRO A 60 7.51 2.84 21.09
C PRO A 60 6.10 2.24 21.25
N VAL A 61 5.09 2.93 20.72
CA VAL A 61 3.67 2.56 20.87
C VAL A 61 3.01 2.11 19.58
N GLY A 62 3.68 2.29 18.44
CA GLY A 62 3.20 1.83 17.15
C GLY A 62 4.23 1.99 16.05
N ALA A 63 4.04 1.25 14.95
CA ALA A 63 4.93 1.29 13.80
C ALA A 63 4.16 0.99 12.51
N VAL A 64 4.66 1.52 11.40
CA VAL A 64 4.27 1.15 10.04
C VAL A 64 5.52 0.83 9.23
N VAL A 65 5.46 -0.27 8.49
CA VAL A 65 6.53 -0.73 7.60
C VAL A 65 5.95 -0.92 6.21
N CYS A 66 6.63 -0.34 5.24
CA CYS A 66 6.14 -0.20 3.88
C CYS A 66 7.23 -0.54 2.85
N LYS A 67 6.81 -0.77 1.60
CA LYS A 67 7.69 -0.74 0.43
C LYS A 67 7.07 0.07 -0.69
N GLN A 68 7.88 0.34 -1.71
CA GLN A 68 7.40 0.85 -2.99
C GLN A 68 8.17 0.21 -4.14
N ASP A 69 7.46 -0.32 -5.12
CA ASP A 69 8.07 -0.98 -6.28
C ASP A 69 7.31 -0.72 -7.59
N SER A 70 8.06 -0.80 -8.69
CA SER A 70 7.49 -0.68 -10.03
C SER A 70 6.62 -1.90 -10.34
N HIS A 71 5.31 -1.68 -10.43
CA HIS A 71 4.36 -2.74 -10.75
C HIS A 71 4.14 -2.84 -12.25
N ARG A 72 4.51 -3.99 -12.82
CA ARG A 72 4.33 -4.32 -14.27
C ARG A 72 4.94 -3.28 -15.21
N ALA A 73 5.98 -2.56 -14.76
CA ALA A 73 6.62 -1.46 -15.49
C ALA A 73 5.65 -0.36 -15.98
N LYS A 74 4.49 -0.20 -15.32
CA LYS A 74 3.44 0.75 -15.73
C LYS A 74 2.99 1.71 -14.63
N ALA A 75 3.16 1.32 -13.38
CA ALA A 75 2.76 2.12 -12.23
C ALA A 75 3.73 1.91 -11.07
N GLU A 76 4.05 2.97 -10.35
CA GLU A 76 4.77 2.88 -9.07
C GLU A 76 3.76 2.59 -7.97
N ARG A 77 3.93 1.48 -7.25
CA ARG A 77 2.94 1.02 -6.27
C ARG A 77 3.55 1.02 -4.88
N GLY A 78 2.91 1.75 -3.97
CA GLY A 78 3.16 1.64 -2.54
C GLY A 78 2.50 0.39 -1.95
N TYR A 79 3.11 -0.17 -0.91
CA TYR A 79 2.56 -1.33 -0.20
C TYR A 79 2.76 -1.19 1.31
N ILE A 80 1.68 -1.35 2.07
CA ILE A 80 1.72 -1.38 3.53
C ILE A 80 1.88 -2.83 3.96
N ALA A 81 3.08 -3.17 4.45
CA ALA A 81 3.42 -4.54 4.82
C ALA A 81 3.02 -4.86 6.25
N MET A 82 3.27 -3.93 7.18
CA MET A 82 2.97 -4.11 8.60
C MET A 82 2.45 -2.78 9.15
N LEU A 83 1.38 -2.85 9.94
CA LEU A 83 0.86 -1.72 10.69
C LEU A 83 0.44 -2.24 12.06
N VAL A 84 1.02 -1.66 13.11
CA VAL A 84 0.75 -2.09 14.48
C VAL A 84 0.69 -0.91 15.43
N VAL A 85 -0.24 -1.00 16.37
CA VAL A 85 -0.38 -0.08 17.51
C VAL A 85 -0.62 -0.92 18.75
N GLY A 86 0.17 -0.66 19.80
CA GLY A 86 0.07 -1.29 21.10
C GLY A 86 -1.36 -1.21 21.64
N SER A 87 -1.85 -2.28 22.25
CA SER A 87 -3.27 -2.43 22.62
C SER A 87 -3.80 -1.28 23.49
N ALA A 88 -3.00 -0.79 24.45
CA ALA A 88 -3.31 0.33 25.33
C ALA A 88 -3.40 1.70 24.61
N TRP A 89 -2.83 1.80 23.41
CA TRP A 89 -2.70 3.02 22.61
C TRP A 89 -3.66 3.06 21.42
N ARG A 90 -4.46 2.01 21.21
CA ARG A 90 -5.45 1.94 20.13
C ARG A 90 -6.59 2.94 20.34
N LYS A 91 -7.35 3.21 19.27
CA LYS A 91 -8.49 4.15 19.24
C LYS A 91 -8.13 5.61 19.51
N ARG A 92 -6.85 5.99 19.37
CA ARG A 92 -6.34 7.37 19.52
C ARG A 92 -5.93 8.03 18.19
N GLY A 93 -6.22 7.40 17.06
CA GLY A 93 -5.85 7.90 15.72
C GLY A 93 -4.42 7.57 15.27
N ILE A 94 -3.61 6.91 16.11
CA ILE A 94 -2.19 6.60 15.82
C ILE A 94 -2.00 5.82 14.51
N ALA A 95 -2.76 4.74 14.32
CA ALA A 95 -2.67 3.92 13.11
C ALA A 95 -3.00 4.71 11.84
N ARG A 96 -3.98 5.62 11.93
CA ARG A 96 -4.38 6.48 10.82
C ARG A 96 -3.23 7.40 10.44
N HIS A 97 -2.67 8.08 11.43
CA HIS A 97 -1.59 9.05 11.24
C HIS A 97 -0.32 8.40 10.68
N LEU A 98 0.07 7.23 11.21
CA LEU A 98 1.18 6.44 10.66
C LEU A 98 0.98 6.11 9.17
N VAL A 99 -0.22 5.66 8.80
CA VAL A 99 -0.53 5.35 7.40
C VAL A 99 -0.54 6.59 6.53
N GLU A 100 -1.06 7.72 7.00
CA GLU A 100 -1.03 9.01 6.29
C GLU A 100 0.42 9.45 6.02
N LEU A 101 1.30 9.40 7.02
CA LEU A 101 2.74 9.70 6.86
C LEU A 101 3.40 8.83 5.79
N SER A 102 3.20 7.50 5.83
CA SER A 102 3.76 6.60 4.82
C SER A 102 3.17 6.83 3.44
N ILE A 103 1.87 7.13 3.31
CA ILE A 103 1.22 7.43 2.03
C ILE A 103 1.79 8.74 1.45
N ASP A 104 1.97 9.77 2.26
CA ASP A 104 2.55 11.04 1.81
C ASP A 104 3.98 10.86 1.31
N ALA A 105 4.78 10.03 2.00
CA ALA A 105 6.12 9.65 1.54
C ALA A 105 6.09 8.86 0.22
N MET A 106 5.15 7.92 0.06
CA MET A 106 4.95 7.19 -1.20
C MET A 106 4.55 8.12 -2.34
N ILE A 107 3.64 9.08 -2.11
CA ILE A 107 3.23 10.08 -3.09
C ILE A 107 4.43 10.94 -3.51
N ALA A 108 5.24 11.39 -2.54
CA ALA A 108 6.45 12.15 -2.82
C ALA A 108 7.45 11.37 -3.69
N ASN A 109 7.45 10.05 -3.57
CA ASN A 109 8.23 9.13 -4.40
C ASN A 109 7.51 8.67 -5.68
N GLY A 110 6.41 9.32 -6.06
CA GLY A 110 5.72 9.06 -7.33
C GLY A 110 4.78 7.86 -7.33
N ALA A 111 4.35 7.35 -6.17
CA ALA A 111 3.38 6.26 -6.13
C ALA A 111 2.04 6.66 -6.76
N ASP A 112 1.53 5.77 -7.61
CA ASP A 112 0.27 5.94 -8.34
C ASP A 112 -0.92 5.34 -7.58
N GLU A 113 -0.63 4.38 -6.70
CA GLU A 113 -1.59 3.70 -5.84
C GLU A 113 -0.87 3.07 -4.64
N VAL A 114 -1.64 2.77 -3.59
CA VAL A 114 -1.17 2.02 -2.41
C VAL A 114 -2.02 0.79 -2.22
N ALA A 115 -1.39 -0.35 -1.92
CA ALA A 115 -2.09 -1.62 -1.68
C ALA A 115 -1.72 -2.25 -0.33
N LEU A 116 -2.60 -3.12 0.16
CA LEU A 116 -2.36 -3.97 1.32
C LEU A 116 -3.33 -5.15 1.35
N GLU A 117 -3.05 -6.12 2.21
CA GLU A 117 -3.95 -7.20 2.57
C GLU A 117 -4.33 -7.15 4.05
N THR A 118 -5.58 -7.50 4.36
CA THR A 118 -6.06 -7.67 5.73
C THR A 118 -7.02 -8.84 5.83
N GLU A 119 -7.08 -9.52 6.98
CA GLU A 119 -8.04 -10.62 7.23
C GLU A 119 -9.47 -10.14 6.95
N PHE A 120 -10.26 -11.01 6.30
CA PHE A 120 -11.61 -10.63 5.86
C PHE A 120 -12.54 -10.23 7.02
N ASP A 121 -12.27 -10.70 8.23
CA ASP A 121 -13.01 -10.47 9.47
C ASP A 121 -12.35 -9.41 10.38
N ASN A 122 -11.23 -8.78 9.97
CA ASN A 122 -10.61 -7.69 10.70
C ASN A 122 -11.38 -6.37 10.50
N THR A 123 -12.53 -6.28 11.17
CA THR A 123 -13.46 -5.13 11.08
C THR A 123 -12.79 -3.80 11.42
N ALA A 124 -11.86 -3.78 12.37
CA ALA A 124 -11.13 -2.57 12.75
C ALA A 124 -10.21 -2.07 11.63
N ALA A 125 -9.42 -2.97 11.02
CA ALA A 125 -8.56 -2.62 9.89
C ALA A 125 -9.38 -2.19 8.67
N LEU A 126 -10.47 -2.92 8.37
CA LEU A 126 -11.37 -2.58 7.26
C LEU A 126 -11.99 -1.19 7.43
N ALA A 127 -12.41 -0.83 8.64
CA ALA A 127 -12.95 0.50 8.94
C ALA A 127 -11.88 1.59 8.79
N LEU A 128 -10.67 1.35 9.32
CA LEU A 128 -9.53 2.26 9.19
C LEU A 128 -9.21 2.55 7.73
N TYR A 129 -8.98 1.51 6.93
CA TYR A 129 -8.56 1.67 5.53
C TYR A 129 -9.67 2.23 4.66
N SER A 130 -10.93 1.86 4.91
CA SER A 130 -12.07 2.49 4.21
C SER A 130 -12.15 3.99 4.49
N ALA A 131 -11.93 4.42 5.75
CA ALA A 131 -11.92 5.85 6.10
C ALA A 131 -10.74 6.61 5.46
N LEU A 132 -9.65 5.92 5.13
CA LEU A 132 -8.49 6.45 4.42
C LEU A 132 -8.65 6.44 2.89
N GLY A 133 -9.79 5.98 2.37
CA GLY A 133 -10.11 5.95 0.94
C GLY A 133 -9.64 4.69 0.21
N PHE A 134 -9.28 3.62 0.92
CA PHE A 134 -9.04 2.33 0.29
C PHE A 134 -10.35 1.65 -0.09
N VAL A 135 -10.34 0.96 -1.23
CA VAL A 135 -11.44 0.14 -1.74
C VAL A 135 -11.02 -1.32 -1.84
N ARG A 136 -11.97 -2.24 -1.75
CA ARG A 136 -11.72 -3.68 -1.91
C ARG A 136 -11.48 -3.99 -3.39
N GLU A 137 -10.29 -4.45 -3.74
CA GLU A 137 -9.96 -4.89 -5.10
C GLU A 137 -10.45 -6.32 -5.34
N LYS A 138 -10.12 -7.23 -4.41
CA LYS A 138 -10.46 -8.66 -4.51
C LYS A 138 -10.38 -9.36 -3.17
N ARG A 139 -11.00 -10.53 -3.10
CA ARG A 139 -10.88 -11.49 -2.00
C ARG A 139 -9.86 -12.57 -2.38
N LEU A 140 -8.94 -12.88 -1.47
CA LEU A 140 -7.92 -13.91 -1.62
C LEU A 140 -8.30 -15.08 -0.72
N PHE A 141 -8.55 -16.24 -1.31
CA PHE A 141 -9.01 -17.43 -0.58
C PHE A 141 -7.84 -18.09 0.16
N ARG A 142 -8.02 -18.40 1.44
CA ARG A 142 -7.01 -19.06 2.32
C ARG A 142 -5.62 -18.41 2.21
N PHE A 143 -5.59 -17.09 2.31
CA PHE A 143 -4.38 -16.29 2.13
C PHE A 143 -3.43 -16.36 3.33
N TYR A 144 -3.97 -16.38 4.54
CA TYR A 144 -3.21 -16.43 5.78
C TYR A 144 -2.87 -17.88 6.18
N MET A 145 -1.83 -18.07 7.00
CA MET A 145 -1.38 -19.41 7.42
C MET A 145 -2.46 -20.15 8.25
N ASN A 146 -3.32 -19.40 8.94
CA ASN A 146 -4.48 -19.92 9.65
C ASN A 146 -5.64 -20.36 8.72
N GLY A 147 -5.48 -20.26 7.40
CA GLY A 147 -6.48 -20.63 6.41
C GLY A 147 -7.57 -19.57 6.21
N LYS A 148 -7.49 -18.40 6.86
CA LYS A 148 -8.44 -17.32 6.63
C LYS A 148 -8.22 -16.65 5.28
N ASP A 149 -9.32 -16.13 4.74
CA ASP A 149 -9.30 -15.28 3.56
C ASP A 149 -8.75 -13.89 3.90
N ALA A 150 -8.22 -13.22 2.88
CA ALA A 150 -7.87 -11.80 2.97
C ALA A 150 -8.70 -10.98 1.99
N PHE A 151 -8.94 -9.71 2.32
CA PHE A 151 -9.23 -8.70 1.33
C PHE A 151 -7.94 -8.00 0.92
N ARG A 152 -7.72 -7.91 -0.39
CA ARG A 152 -6.76 -6.97 -0.94
C ARG A 152 -7.44 -5.62 -1.13
N LEU A 153 -6.89 -4.60 -0.49
CA LEU A 153 -7.38 -3.23 -0.57
C LEU A 153 -6.42 -2.38 -1.40
N ILE A 154 -6.97 -1.43 -2.16
CA ILE A 154 -6.20 -0.48 -2.96
C ILE A 154 -6.70 0.94 -2.74
N LYS A 155 -5.79 1.92 -2.74
CA LYS A 155 -6.08 3.35 -2.77
C LYS A 155 -5.40 3.96 -4.00
N PRO A 156 -6.14 4.31 -5.06
CA PRO A 156 -5.60 5.08 -6.16
C PRO A 156 -5.14 6.46 -5.67
N LEU A 157 -3.93 6.87 -6.03
CA LEU A 157 -3.34 8.17 -5.65
C LEU A 157 -3.30 9.15 -6.81
N ARG A 158 -3.19 8.66 -8.06
CA ARG A 158 -3.21 9.51 -9.26
C ARG A 158 -4.48 10.36 -9.29
N ARG A 159 -4.30 11.68 -9.21
CA ARG A 159 -5.34 12.65 -9.52
C ARG A 159 -5.87 12.41 -10.93
N VAL A 160 -7.19 12.45 -11.07
CA VAL A 160 -7.95 12.41 -12.33
C VAL A 160 -7.47 13.44 -13.39
N ASN A 161 -6.63 14.42 -12.99
CA ASN A 161 -6.15 15.49 -13.85
C ASN A 161 -5.19 15.07 -14.97
N GLN A 162 -4.49 13.93 -14.90
CA GLN A 162 -3.62 13.50 -16.01
C GLN A 162 -4.37 12.87 -17.18
N THR A 163 -5.57 12.34 -16.96
CA THR A 163 -6.39 11.80 -18.05
C THR A 163 -6.91 12.93 -18.94
N ILE A 164 -7.27 14.08 -18.36
CA ILE A 164 -7.76 15.23 -19.13
C ILE A 164 -6.62 15.86 -19.96
N SER A 165 -5.42 16.01 -19.40
CA SER A 165 -4.27 16.55 -20.18
C SER A 165 -3.88 15.63 -21.35
N LYS A 166 -3.90 14.30 -21.17
CA LYS A 166 -3.57 13.36 -22.26
C LYS A 166 -4.65 13.26 -23.33
N VAL A 167 -5.93 13.42 -22.98
CA VAL A 167 -7.03 13.48 -23.96
C VAL A 167 -6.97 14.80 -24.74
N LEU A 168 -6.74 15.93 -24.05
CA LEU A 168 -6.63 17.25 -24.70
C LEU A 168 -5.35 17.44 -25.54
N GLU A 169 -4.30 16.65 -25.30
CA GLU A 169 -3.12 16.59 -26.15
C GLU A 169 -3.35 15.70 -27.39
N HIS A 170 -4.22 14.69 -27.32
CA HIS A 170 -4.56 13.82 -28.45
C HIS A 170 -5.52 14.49 -29.45
N ASP A 171 -6.30 15.49 -29.01
CA ASP A 171 -7.20 16.29 -29.87
C ASP A 171 -6.50 17.52 -30.51
N LYS A 172 -5.18 17.64 -30.38
CA LYS A 172 -4.36 18.71 -30.98
C LYS A 172 -3.42 18.18 -32.07
N GLU A 173 -3.91 17.34 -32.97
CA GLU A 173 -3.32 17.23 -34.30
C GLU A 173 -4.09 18.12 -35.29
N PRO A 174 -3.41 18.83 -36.22
CA PRO A 174 -4.05 19.77 -37.12
C PRO A 174 -4.94 19.03 -38.13
N SER A 175 -6.06 19.66 -38.48
CA SER A 175 -6.92 19.26 -39.58
C SER A 175 -6.15 19.27 -40.91
N ASP A 176 -5.62 18.13 -41.33
CA ASP A 176 -5.30 17.87 -42.72
C ASP A 176 -6.59 17.52 -43.47
N SER A 177 -6.99 18.44 -44.36
CA SER A 177 -7.66 18.20 -45.64
C SER A 177 -8.47 16.89 -45.76
N TRP A 178 -9.78 16.96 -45.48
CA TRP A 178 -10.71 15.86 -45.73
C TRP A 178 -11.21 15.91 -47.18
N ASP A 179 -10.66 15.06 -48.05
CA ASP A 179 -11.23 14.72 -49.36
C ASP A 179 -12.11 13.47 -49.20
N GLY A 180 -13.42 13.63 -49.38
CA GLY A 180 -14.42 12.64 -48.95
C GLY A 180 -14.41 11.30 -49.70
N GLU A 181 -14.73 10.23 -48.96
CA GLU A 181 -15.50 9.07 -49.43
C GLU A 181 -15.89 8.20 -48.21
N TRP A 182 -17.19 7.98 -47.96
CA TRP A 182 -17.64 7.01 -46.96
C TRP A 182 -17.57 5.59 -47.54
N ARG A 183 -16.87 4.68 -46.86
CA ARG A 183 -16.93 3.24 -47.17
C ARG A 183 -17.41 2.45 -45.96
N GLU A 184 -18.58 1.84 -46.11
CA GLU A 184 -19.13 0.83 -45.19
C GLU A 184 -18.36 -0.48 -45.33
N THR A 185 -17.71 -0.95 -44.26
CA THR A 185 -17.51 -2.38 -43.88
C THR A 185 -17.10 -2.34 -42.39
N GLY A 186 -17.45 -3.22 -41.46
CA GLY A 186 -17.71 -4.65 -41.49
C GLY A 186 -17.08 -5.22 -40.21
N TYR A 187 -17.86 -5.95 -39.43
CA TYR A 187 -17.57 -6.51 -38.10
C TYR A 187 -16.28 -7.36 -38.02
N VAL A 188 -15.49 -7.29 -36.93
CA VAL A 188 -14.58 -8.37 -36.48
C VAL A 188 -14.50 -8.46 -34.94
N ILE A 189 -14.90 -9.61 -34.40
CA ILE A 189 -14.64 -10.09 -33.03
C ILE A 189 -13.38 -10.98 -33.03
N ALA A 190 -12.56 -10.92 -31.96
CA ALA A 190 -11.92 -12.04 -31.21
C ALA A 190 -10.55 -11.64 -30.60
N PRO A 191 -9.97 -12.37 -29.61
CA PRO A 191 -10.52 -13.39 -28.70
C PRO A 191 -10.25 -13.11 -27.20
N LEU A 192 -11.00 -13.79 -26.32
CA LEU A 192 -10.65 -14.00 -24.91
C LEU A 192 -9.43 -14.94 -24.81
N SER A 193 -8.39 -14.51 -24.09
CA SER A 193 -7.21 -15.32 -23.77
C SER A 193 -7.32 -15.91 -22.36
N PRO A 194 -7.20 -17.25 -22.19
CA PRO A 194 -7.12 -17.91 -20.89
C PRO A 194 -5.67 -18.30 -20.59
N THR A 195 -4.95 -17.56 -19.74
CA THR A 195 -3.77 -18.12 -19.05
C THR A 195 -3.71 -17.66 -17.58
N PRO A 196 -3.55 -18.59 -16.63
CA PRO A 196 -3.36 -18.27 -15.22
C PRO A 196 -1.99 -17.62 -15.00
N LYS A 197 -1.95 -16.51 -14.26
CA LYS A 197 -0.71 -15.86 -13.82
C LYS A 197 -0.09 -16.66 -12.66
N PRO A 198 1.24 -16.88 -12.63
CA PRO A 198 1.90 -17.49 -11.48
C PRO A 198 1.77 -16.61 -10.23
N ALA A 199 1.61 -17.26 -9.08
CA ALA A 199 1.58 -16.65 -7.76
C ALA A 199 2.92 -15.95 -7.43
N PRO A 200 2.90 -14.85 -6.65
CA PRO A 200 4.14 -14.24 -6.18
C PRO A 200 4.92 -15.22 -5.29
N LEU A 201 6.22 -15.34 -5.60
CA LEU A 201 7.23 -16.09 -4.85
C LEU A 201 7.26 -15.65 -3.39
N ALA A 202 6.52 -16.36 -2.55
CA ALA A 202 6.69 -16.37 -1.11
C ALA A 202 6.82 -17.85 -0.71
N LEU A 203 7.99 -18.42 -0.97
CA LEU A 203 8.49 -19.71 -0.46
C LEU A 203 9.85 -19.94 -1.12
N LEU A 204 10.91 -19.41 -0.53
CA LEU A 204 12.25 -20.00 -0.62
C LEU A 204 13.03 -19.52 0.62
N TYR A 205 13.89 -20.40 1.13
CA TYR A 205 14.66 -20.32 2.39
C TYR A 205 13.93 -20.86 3.63
N ALA A 206 13.80 -22.19 3.64
CA ALA A 206 14.25 -22.99 4.77
C ALA A 206 15.78 -23.11 4.71
#